data_AF-A0A820D8E1-F1
#
_entry.id   AF-A0A820D8E1-F1
#
_cell.length_a   1.000
_cell.length_b   1.000
_cell.length_c   1.000
_cell.angle_alpha   90.00
_cell.angle_beta   90.00
_cell.angle_gamma   90.00
#
_symmetry.space_group_name_H-M   'P 1'
#
loop_
_entity.id
_entity.type
_entity.pdbx_description
1 polymer ?
#
loop_
_entity_poly.entity_id
_entity_poly.type
_entity_poly.pdbx_seq_one_letter_code
_entity_poly.pdbx_strand_id
1 'polypeptide(L)'
;MVDCLNCLFRFDEAQNLIYEYEKSNKPSFFMNTSLLSGARNNRNRNLSEMIYRRMKFLFPDEKQDLVSGVVLLSNMYASVGEHELAKSFYLFNKELLLPLIGPSLPSM
;
A
#
# COMPACT_ATOMS: atom_id res chain seq x y z
N MET A 1 -0.08 5.72 16.18
CA MET A 1 0.26 7.16 16.05
C MET A 1 0.11 7.64 14.60
N VAL A 2 0.69 6.96 13.60
CA VAL A 2 0.44 7.24 12.17
C VAL A 2 -1.07 7.18 11.83
N ASP A 3 -1.77 6.13 12.27
CA ASP A 3 -3.22 6.01 12.02
C ASP A 3 -4.03 7.15 12.65
N CYS A 4 -3.63 7.63 13.83
CA CYS A 4 -4.28 8.76 14.48
C CYS A 4 -4.12 10.06 13.67
N LEU A 5 -2.92 10.30 13.13
CA LEU A 5 -2.66 11.47 12.27
C LEU A 5 -3.43 11.36 10.95
N ASN A 6 -3.54 10.15 10.38
CA ASN A 6 -4.36 9.90 9.19
C ASN A 6 -5.85 10.22 9.43
N CYS A 7 -6.41 9.83 10.57
CA CYS A 7 -7.79 10.16 10.93
C CYS A 7 -8.04 11.68 11.04
N LEU A 8 -7.00 12.45 11.32
CA LEU A 8 -7.04 13.91 11.41
C LEU A 8 -6.63 14.61 10.09
N PHE A 9 -6.38 13.84 9.02
CA PHE A 9 -5.90 14.35 7.73
C PHE A 9 -4.55 15.08 7.79
N ARG A 10 -3.75 14.81 8.84
CA ARG A 10 -2.43 15.43 9.09
C ARG A 10 -1.32 14.62 8.42
N PHE A 11 -1.38 14.49 7.11
CA PHE A 11 -0.48 13.61 6.33
C PHE A 11 0.99 14.05 6.38
N ASP A 12 1.26 15.35 6.41
CA ASP A 12 2.63 15.85 6.48
C ASP A 12 3.29 15.48 7.82
N GLU A 13 2.52 15.53 8.90
CA GLU A 13 2.99 15.12 10.21
C GLU A 13 3.13 13.62 10.34
N ALA A 14 2.23 12.85 9.72
CA ALA A 14 2.35 11.40 9.65
C ALA A 14 3.64 10.99 8.89
N GLN A 15 3.95 11.68 7.80
CA GLN A 15 5.20 11.50 7.05
C GLN A 15 6.42 11.92 7.87
N ASN A 16 6.37 13.07 8.54
CA ASN A 16 7.46 13.54 9.38
C ASN A 16 7.73 12.57 10.54
N LEU A 17 6.69 12.03 11.16
CA LEU A 17 6.81 11.01 12.20
C LEU A 17 7.54 9.75 11.69
N ILE A 18 7.20 9.29 10.48
CA ILE A 18 7.89 8.16 9.83
C ILE A 18 9.36 8.52 9.58
N TYR A 19 9.63 9.71 9.02
CA TYR A 19 10.98 10.17 8.75
C TYR A 19 11.85 10.25 10.01
N GLU A 20 11.33 10.84 11.10
CA GLU A 20 12.05 10.92 12.38
C GLU A 20 12.32 9.54 12.97
N TYR A 21 11.35 8.61 12.91
CA TYR A 21 11.56 7.23 13.35
C TYR A 21 12.69 6.56 12.56
N GLU A 22 12.73 6.75 11.25
CA GLU A 22 13.70 6.11 10.35
C GLU A 22 15.13 6.67 10.48
N LYS A 23 15.34 7.81 11.13
CA LYS A 23 16.70 8.32 11.41
C LYS A 23 17.50 7.40 12.33
N SER A 24 16.82 6.61 13.17
CA SER A 24 17.46 5.74 14.15
C SER A 24 17.01 4.28 14.03
N ASN A 25 16.08 3.98 13.13
CA ASN A 25 15.49 2.66 12.96
C ASN A 25 15.43 2.28 11.49
N LYS A 26 15.36 0.98 11.21
CA LYS A 26 15.05 0.52 9.84
C LYS A 26 13.65 0.99 9.44
N PRO A 27 13.44 1.33 8.15
CA PRO A 27 12.11 1.61 7.62
C PRO A 27 11.08 0.56 8.01
N SER A 28 9.90 1.02 8.42
CA SER A 28 8.82 0.14 8.85
C SER A 28 7.81 -0.03 7.72
N PHE A 29 7.66 -1.27 7.22
CA PHE A 29 6.63 -1.61 6.26
C PHE A 29 5.23 -1.25 6.78
N PHE A 30 4.97 -1.55 8.07
CA PHE A 30 3.69 -1.28 8.72
C PHE A 30 3.36 0.21 8.78
N MET A 31 4.30 1.07 9.15
CA MET A 31 4.04 2.51 9.21
C MET A 31 3.74 3.10 7.82
N ASN A 32 4.44 2.63 6.78
CA ASN A 32 4.19 3.04 5.40
C ASN A 32 2.83 2.52 4.89
N THR A 33 2.46 1.29 5.24
CA THR A 33 1.14 0.72 4.92
C THR A 33 -0.01 1.46 5.62
N SER A 34 0.17 1.82 6.89
CA SER A 34 -0.77 2.68 7.63
C SER A 34 -0.96 4.03 6.92
N LEU A 35 0.13 4.69 6.53
CA LEU A 35 0.06 5.95 5.79
C LEU A 35 -0.66 5.79 4.44
N LEU A 36 -0.37 4.73 3.68
CA LEU A 36 -1.02 4.41 2.41
C LEU A 36 -2.53 4.18 2.58
N SER A 37 -2.93 3.44 3.61
CA SER A 37 -4.33 3.21 3.95
C SER A 37 -5.06 4.53 4.25
N GLY A 38 -4.44 5.42 5.02
CA GLY A 38 -4.95 6.76 5.31
C GLY A 38 -5.12 7.63 4.05
N ALA A 39 -4.11 7.67 3.18
CA ALA A 39 -4.17 8.38 1.90
C ALA A 39 -5.29 7.84 0.99
N ARG A 40 -5.46 6.52 0.95
CA ARG A 40 -6.53 5.84 0.21
C ARG A 40 -7.92 6.13 0.79
N ASN A 41 -8.09 6.14 2.11
CA ASN A 41 -9.34 6.53 2.76
C ASN A 41 -9.80 7.92 2.30
N ASN A 42 -8.83 8.78 2.00
CA ASN A 42 -9.02 10.14 1.56
C ASN A 42 -9.06 10.34 0.05
N ARG A 43 -9.03 9.26 -0.72
CA ARG A 43 -8.96 9.29 -2.19
C ARG A 43 -7.79 10.14 -2.70
N ASN A 44 -6.72 10.27 -1.90
CA ASN A 44 -5.55 11.05 -2.28
C ASN A 44 -4.65 10.19 -3.15
N ARG A 45 -4.91 10.23 -4.46
CA ARG A 45 -4.18 9.47 -5.48
C ARG A 45 -2.68 9.72 -5.42
N ASN A 46 -2.28 10.99 -5.50
CA ASN A 46 -0.86 11.35 -5.61
C ASN A 46 -0.06 10.86 -4.41
N LEU A 47 -0.60 11.04 -3.21
CA LEU A 47 0.04 10.57 -1.99
C LEU A 47 0.08 9.03 -1.95
N SER A 48 -1.01 8.36 -2.33
CA SER A 48 -1.08 6.89 -2.37
C SER A 48 -0.03 6.30 -3.32
N GLU A 49 0.10 6.86 -4.53
CA GLU A 49 1.11 6.42 -5.51
C GLU A 49 2.53 6.68 -5.01
N MET A 50 2.78 7.85 -4.42
CA MET A 50 4.10 8.21 -3.88
C MET A 50 4.54 7.24 -2.77
N ILE A 51 3.66 6.94 -1.82
CA ILE A 51 3.94 6.02 -0.72
C ILE A 51 4.19 4.62 -1.27
N TYR A 52 3.38 4.14 -2.22
CA TYR A 52 3.59 2.82 -2.80
C TYR A 52 4.93 2.72 -3.56
N ARG A 53 5.32 3.76 -4.30
CA ARG A 53 6.66 3.81 -4.94
C ARG A 53 7.78 3.77 -3.91
N ARG A 54 7.64 4.53 -2.81
CA ARG A 54 8.57 4.48 -1.68
C ARG A 54 8.66 3.07 -1.09
N MET A 55 7.53 2.40 -0.84
CA MET A 55 7.52 1.03 -0.31
C MET A 55 8.25 0.05 -1.23
N LYS A 56 8.04 0.11 -2.54
CA LYS A 56 8.78 -0.73 -3.50
C LYS A 56 10.30 -0.51 -3.45
N PHE A 57 10.73 0.72 -3.21
CA PHE A 57 12.15 1.06 -3.10
C PHE A 57 12.75 0.58 -1.78
N LEU A 58 12.01 0.71 -0.67
CA LEU A 58 12.50 0.36 0.67
C LEU A 58 12.44 -1.14 0.96
N PHE A 59 11.49 -1.85 0.37
CA PHE A 59 11.21 -3.26 0.67
C PHE A 59 11.19 -4.12 -0.61
N PRO A 60 12.26 -4.12 -1.43
CA PRO A 60 12.27 -4.82 -2.72
C PRO A 60 12.09 -6.34 -2.60
N ASP A 61 12.47 -6.91 -1.45
CA ASP A 61 12.41 -8.35 -1.19
C ASP A 61 11.11 -8.79 -0.49
N GLU A 62 10.32 -7.85 0.05
CA GLU A 62 9.06 -8.13 0.75
C GLU A 62 7.88 -8.23 -0.22
N LYS A 63 8.01 -9.11 -1.23
CA LYS A 63 7.01 -9.26 -2.29
C LYS A 63 5.61 -9.56 -1.77
N GLN A 64 5.51 -10.36 -0.71
CA GLN A 64 4.23 -10.70 -0.07
C GLN A 64 3.59 -9.49 0.59
N ASP A 65 4.36 -8.71 1.35
CA ASP A 65 3.86 -7.52 2.02
C ASP A 65 3.46 -6.45 0.99
N LEU A 66 4.25 -6.28 -0.08
CA LEU A 66 3.92 -5.35 -1.17
C LEU A 66 2.58 -5.65 -1.86
N VAL A 67 2.06 -6.88 -1.81
CA VAL A 67 0.70 -7.20 -2.31
C VAL A 67 -0.35 -6.36 -1.57
N SER A 68 -0.22 -6.20 -0.25
CA SER A 68 -1.14 -5.37 0.53
C SER A 68 -1.14 -3.92 0.04
N GLY A 69 0.03 -3.38 -0.28
CA GLY A 69 0.19 -2.05 -0.87
C GLY A 69 -0.48 -1.92 -2.24
N VAL A 70 -0.37 -2.95 -3.09
CA VAL A 70 -1.05 -2.95 -4.40
C VAL A 70 -2.57 -3.02 -4.23
N VAL A 71 -3.09 -3.83 -3.30
CA VAL A 71 -4.54 -3.89 -3.01
C VAL A 71 -5.05 -2.52 -2.58
N LEU A 72 -4.33 -1.84 -1.68
CA LEU A 72 -4.68 -0.49 -1.26
C LEU A 72 -4.67 0.48 -2.45
N LEU A 73 -3.69 0.39 -3.34
CA LEU A 73 -3.61 1.25 -4.51
C LEU A 73 -4.72 0.98 -5.55
N SER A 74 -5.04 -0.29 -5.80
CA SER A 74 -6.19 -0.69 -6.65
C SER A 74 -7.51 -0.14 -6.09
N ASN A 75 -7.73 -0.28 -4.78
CA ASN A 75 -8.91 0.28 -4.12
C ASN A 75 -8.95 1.81 -4.20
N MET A 76 -7.81 2.48 -4.12
CA MET A 76 -7.73 3.92 -4.34
C MET A 76 -8.20 4.28 -5.75
N TYR A 77 -7.65 3.65 -6.80
CA TYR A 77 -8.08 3.89 -8.18
C TYR A 77 -9.57 3.65 -8.39
N ALA A 78 -10.11 2.57 -7.82
CA ALA A 78 -11.55 2.29 -7.87
C ALA A 78 -12.36 3.42 -7.19
N SER A 79 -11.89 3.95 -6.07
CA SER A 79 -12.59 5.01 -5.31
C SER A 79 -12.63 6.37 -6.00
N VAL A 80 -11.70 6.62 -6.94
CA VAL A 80 -11.67 7.85 -7.76
C VAL A 80 -12.28 7.66 -9.15
N GLY A 81 -12.89 6.49 -9.42
CA GLY A 81 -13.55 6.18 -10.69
C GLY A 81 -12.63 5.64 -11.80
N GLU A 82 -11.35 5.41 -11.50
CA GLU A 82 -10.37 4.86 -12.46
C GLU A 82 -10.42 3.32 -12.48
N HIS A 83 -11.57 2.79 -12.89
CA HIS A 83 -11.87 1.35 -12.81
C HIS A 83 -10.94 0.48 -13.66
N GLU A 84 -10.51 0.95 -14.82
CA GLU A 84 -9.57 0.20 -15.68
C GLU A 84 -8.20 0.05 -15.03
N LEU A 85 -7.69 1.11 -14.39
CA LEU A 85 -6.44 1.05 -13.62
C LEU A 85 -6.60 0.18 -12.38
N ALA A 86 -7.73 0.29 -11.67
CA ALA A 86 -8.02 -0.59 -10.55
C ALA A 86 -7.98 -2.07 -10.96
N LYS A 87 -8.59 -2.40 -12.10
CA LYS A 87 -8.63 -3.75 -12.69
C LYS A 87 -7.23 -4.22 -13.10
N SER A 88 -6.41 -3.37 -13.72
CA SER A 88 -5.02 -3.76 -14.07
C SER A 88 -4.20 -4.11 -12.83
N PHE A 89 -4.32 -3.33 -11.76
CA PHE A 89 -3.65 -3.63 -10.49
C PHE A 89 -4.20 -4.89 -9.81
N TYR A 90 -5.50 -5.14 -9.90
CA TYR A 90 -6.11 -6.37 -9.39
C TYR A 90 -5.62 -7.62 -10.11
N LEU A 91 -5.52 -7.56 -11.45
CA LEU A 91 -5.00 -8.68 -12.26
C LEU A 91 -3.51 -8.94 -11.96
N PHE A 92 -2.71 -7.89 -11.88
CA PHE A 92 -1.30 -7.99 -11.47
C PHE A 92 -1.15 -8.64 -10.09
N ASN A 93 -1.99 -8.26 -9.11
CA ASN A 93 -2.02 -8.90 -7.80
C ASN A 93 -2.33 -10.39 -7.86
N LYS A 94 -3.31 -10.78 -8.69
CA LYS A 94 -3.69 -12.18 -8.85
C LYS A 94 -2.51 -12.99 -9.39
N GLU A 95 -1.78 -12.46 -10.36
CA GLU A 95 -0.57 -13.10 -10.90
C GLU A 95 0.56 -13.21 -9.86
N LEU A 96 0.74 -12.22 -8.99
CA LEU A 96 1.71 -12.28 -7.89
C LEU A 96 1.32 -13.28 -6.79
N LEU A 97 0.03 -13.46 -6.54
CA LEU A 97 -0.48 -14.36 -5.50
C LEU A 97 -0.62 -15.82 -5.99
N LEU A 98 -0.80 -16.05 -7.28
CA LEU A 98 -0.96 -17.40 -7.87
C LEU A 98 0.17 -18.39 -7.52
N PRO A 99 1.45 -18.00 -7.47
CA PRO A 99 2.53 -18.89 -7.02
C PRO A 99 2.57 -19.14 -5.50
N LEU A 100 1.93 -18.30 -4.70
CA LEU A 100 1.92 -18.38 -3.23
C LEU A 100 0.77 -19.25 -2.71
N ILE A 101 -0.32 -19.24 -3.44
CA ILE A 101 -1.43 -20.15 -3.27
C ILE A 101 -1.00 -21.42 -4.01
N GLY A 102 -0.49 -22.44 -3.31
CA GLY A 102 -0.10 -23.72 -3.93
C GLY A 102 -1.19 -24.29 -4.86
N PRO A 103 -0.90 -25.35 -5.65
CA PRO A 103 -1.82 -25.82 -6.69
C PRO A 103 -3.25 -25.92 -6.14
N SER A 104 -4.18 -25.26 -6.83
CA SER A 104 -5.59 -25.28 -6.46
C SER A 104 -6.00 -26.72 -6.22
N LEU A 105 -6.51 -27.03 -5.03
CA LEU A 105 -7.14 -28.33 -4.76
C LEU A 105 -8.08 -28.63 -5.93
N PRO A 106 -7.99 -29.82 -6.55
CA PRO A 106 -8.84 -30.15 -7.67
C PRO A 106 -10.29 -30.00 -7.20
N SER A 107 -11.10 -29.29 -7.99
CA SER A 107 -12.54 -29.29 -7.82
C SER A 107 -13.01 -30.75 -7.83
N MET A 108 -13.58 -31.20 -6.71
CA MET A 108 -14.27 -32.49 -6.59
C MET A 108 -15.34 -32.65 -7.65
#